data_AF-A0A5J5FZ07-F1
#
_entry.id   AF-A0A5J5FZ07-F1
#
_cell.length_a   1.000
_cell.length_b   1.000
_cell.length_c   1.000
_cell.angle_alpha   90.00
_cell.angle_beta   90.00
_cell.angle_gamma   90.00
#
_symmetry.space_group_name_H-M   'P 1'
#
loop_
_entity.id
_entity.type
_entity.pdbx_description
1 polymer ?
#
loop_
_entity_poly.entity_id
_entity_poly.type
_entity_poly.pdbx_seq_one_letter_code
_entity_poly.pdbx_strand_id
1 'polypeptide(L)'
;MVSMRVFYLLCFSLFSFTLFPQTALAIEDPSAFLKRIYAAYGSDDLSPVPIDRTGPERIASKRFMAVLQEDQALTLPGDQGYLDYDPICQCQDYQNLVVTNITILANDNKKSRATVTYRAFNDDSDMVTTTFNLVAENGHWFIDDIFDASQASVRDDIDANNKALRIKGETH
;
A
#
# COMPACT_ATOMS: atom_id res chain seq x y z
N MET A 1 -47.38 9.32 -66.58
CA MET A 1 -46.07 8.64 -66.51
C MET A 1 -44.99 9.66 -66.79
N VAL A 2 -44.26 10.12 -65.76
CA VAL A 2 -42.96 10.80 -65.90
C VAL A 2 -42.09 10.27 -64.76
N SER A 3 -40.95 9.70 -65.15
CA SER A 3 -39.97 9.04 -64.29
C SER A 3 -38.98 10.08 -63.76
N MET A 4 -38.84 10.20 -62.43
CA MET A 4 -37.81 11.03 -61.79
C MET A 4 -36.78 10.09 -61.13
N ARG A 5 -35.57 10.04 -61.68
CA ARG A 5 -34.43 9.31 -61.11
C ARG A 5 -33.69 10.23 -60.13
N VAL A 6 -33.69 9.88 -58.85
CA VAL A 6 -32.92 10.59 -57.81
C VAL A 6 -31.58 9.85 -57.62
N PHE A 7 -30.48 10.52 -57.97
CA PHE A 7 -29.12 10.08 -57.68
C PHE A 7 -28.74 10.58 -56.28
N TYR A 8 -28.48 9.67 -55.34
CA TYR A 8 -27.90 10.01 -54.03
C TYR A 8 -26.37 9.89 -54.09
N LEU A 9 -25.69 11.02 -53.93
CA LEU A 9 -24.23 11.08 -53.71
C LEU A 9 -23.92 10.68 -52.26
N LEU A 10 -23.13 9.62 -52.09
CA LEU A 10 -22.55 9.19 -50.82
C LEU A 10 -21.28 10.02 -50.55
N CYS A 11 -21.37 11.02 -49.67
CA CYS A 11 -20.21 11.69 -49.10
C CYS A 11 -19.58 10.80 -48.02
N PHE A 12 -18.47 10.13 -48.32
CA PHE A 12 -17.61 9.50 -47.31
C PHE A 12 -16.79 10.58 -46.60
N SER A 13 -17.24 11.04 -45.45
CA SER A 13 -16.45 11.88 -44.54
C SER A 13 -15.42 11.01 -43.82
N LEU A 14 -14.14 11.13 -44.21
CA LEU A 14 -13.00 10.58 -43.50
C LEU A 14 -12.87 11.27 -42.14
N PHE A 15 -13.35 10.62 -41.07
CA PHE A 15 -13.04 11.03 -39.69
C PHE A 15 -11.58 10.69 -39.42
N SER A 16 -10.70 11.69 -39.56
CA SER A 16 -9.33 11.61 -39.07
C SER A 16 -9.36 11.57 -37.54
N PHE A 17 -9.23 10.37 -36.96
CA PHE A 17 -8.98 10.22 -35.54
C PHE A 17 -7.55 10.69 -35.24
N THR A 18 -7.42 11.93 -34.76
CA THR A 18 -6.19 12.39 -34.14
C THR A 18 -5.99 11.63 -32.83
N LEU A 19 -5.07 10.65 -32.81
CA LEU A 19 -4.59 10.08 -31.55
C LEU A 19 -3.81 11.17 -30.79
N PHE A 20 -4.43 11.74 -29.76
CA PHE A 20 -3.69 12.51 -28.77
C PHE A 20 -2.84 11.54 -27.94
N PRO A 21 -1.55 11.83 -27.71
CA PRO A 21 -0.76 11.03 -26.80
C PRO A 21 -1.39 11.13 -25.40
N GLN A 22 -1.93 10.02 -24.91
CA GLN A 22 -2.38 9.91 -23.54
C GLN A 22 -1.14 9.88 -22.66
N THR A 23 -0.77 11.03 -22.09
CA THR A 23 0.21 11.10 -21.01
C THR A 23 -0.24 10.15 -19.91
N ALA A 24 0.55 9.11 -19.65
CA ALA A 24 0.36 8.27 -18.48
C ALA A 24 0.35 9.20 -17.26
N LEU A 25 -0.67 9.07 -16.40
CA LEU A 25 -0.70 9.81 -15.15
C LEU A 25 0.59 9.48 -14.39
N ALA A 26 1.32 10.51 -13.98
CA ALA A 26 2.49 10.31 -13.14
C ALA A 26 2.05 9.57 -11.88
N ILE A 27 2.75 8.50 -11.54
CA ILE A 27 2.58 7.87 -10.23
C ILE A 27 2.83 8.92 -9.17
N GLU A 28 2.06 8.85 -8.09
CA GLU A 28 2.25 9.70 -6.93
C GLU A 28 3.70 9.65 -6.42
N ASP A 29 4.18 10.71 -5.77
CA ASP A 29 5.43 10.65 -5.03
C ASP A 29 5.31 9.68 -3.82
N PRO A 30 6.28 8.78 -3.58
CA PRO A 30 6.21 7.84 -2.46
C PRO A 30 6.12 8.51 -1.08
N SER A 31 6.66 9.73 -0.92
CA SER A 31 6.57 10.46 0.35
C SER A 31 5.15 10.98 0.60
N ALA A 32 4.43 11.36 -0.46
CA ALA A 32 3.03 11.75 -0.38
C ALA A 32 2.14 10.56 -0.01
N PHE A 33 2.47 9.36 -0.54
CA PHE A 33 1.79 8.12 -0.17
C PHE A 33 1.94 7.86 1.34
N LEU A 34 3.18 7.84 1.85
CA LEU A 34 3.46 7.64 3.27
C LEU A 34 2.82 8.72 4.15
N LYS A 35 2.85 9.99 3.72
CA LYS A 35 2.20 11.08 4.44
C LYS A 35 0.69 10.85 4.61
N ARG A 36 0.01 10.32 3.60
CA ARG A 36 -1.42 9.98 3.73
C ARG A 36 -1.66 8.82 4.69
N ILE A 37 -0.81 7.79 4.66
CA ILE A 37 -0.91 6.67 5.62
C ILE A 37 -0.80 7.20 7.06
N TYR A 38 0.21 8.02 7.34
CA TYR A 38 0.43 8.55 8.68
C TYR A 38 -0.57 9.63 9.11
N ALA A 39 -1.30 10.27 8.18
CA ALA A 39 -2.27 11.31 8.50
C ALA A 39 -3.38 10.84 9.46
N ALA A 40 -3.78 9.57 9.36
CA ALA A 40 -4.80 9.00 10.24
C ALA A 40 -4.32 8.81 11.68
N TYR A 41 -3.02 8.65 11.94
CA TYR A 41 -2.48 8.51 13.29
C TYR A 41 -2.38 9.85 14.05
N GLY A 42 -2.40 10.97 13.32
CA GLY A 42 -2.28 12.31 13.89
C GLY A 42 -3.60 12.93 14.36
N SER A 43 -4.70 12.16 14.37
CA SER A 43 -6.03 12.64 14.73
C SER A 43 -6.82 11.55 15.45
N ASP A 44 -7.37 11.88 16.61
CA ASP A 44 -8.22 10.97 17.38
C ASP A 44 -9.58 10.68 16.69
N ASP A 45 -9.94 11.45 15.65
CA ASP A 45 -11.18 11.29 14.87
C ASP A 45 -11.02 10.32 13.69
N LEU A 46 -9.80 9.88 13.39
CA LEU A 46 -9.49 9.00 12.27
C LEU A 46 -8.91 7.69 12.78
N SER A 47 -9.29 6.59 12.13
CA SER A 47 -8.66 5.28 12.37
C SER A 47 -7.69 4.97 11.25
N PRO A 48 -6.42 4.63 11.56
CA PRO A 48 -5.49 4.13 10.58
C PRO A 48 -6.03 2.91 9.85
N VAL A 49 -5.64 2.78 8.58
CA VAL A 49 -5.95 1.58 7.79
C VAL A 49 -5.01 0.46 8.25
N PRO A 50 -5.54 -0.68 8.74
CA PRO A 50 -4.69 -1.78 9.18
C PRO A 50 -3.94 -2.40 7.98
N ILE A 51 -2.75 -2.94 8.24
CA ILE A 51 -1.86 -3.45 7.18
C ILE A 51 -2.48 -4.60 6.37
N ASP A 52 -3.40 -5.36 6.98
CA ASP A 52 -4.13 -6.48 6.38
C ASP A 52 -5.46 -6.07 5.70
N ARG A 53 -5.75 -4.76 5.59
CA ARG A 53 -6.94 -4.27 4.88
C ARG A 53 -6.96 -4.79 3.45
N THR A 54 -8.08 -5.42 3.07
CA THR A 54 -8.35 -5.90 1.71
C THR A 54 -9.21 -4.90 0.92
N GLY A 55 -9.36 -5.16 -0.38
CA GLY A 55 -10.23 -4.36 -1.25
C GLY A 55 -9.61 -3.04 -1.72
N PRO A 56 -10.44 -2.03 -2.08
CA PRO A 56 -9.97 -0.76 -2.64
C PRO A 56 -9.10 0.08 -1.69
N GLU A 57 -9.25 -0.11 -0.38
CA GLU A 57 -8.50 0.61 0.66
C GLU A 57 -7.20 -0.08 1.05
N ARG A 58 -6.84 -1.21 0.43
CA ARG A 58 -5.60 -1.93 0.70
C ARG A 58 -4.39 -1.03 0.56
N ILE A 59 -3.49 -1.11 1.53
CA ILE A 59 -2.23 -0.34 1.55
C ILE A 59 -0.98 -1.22 1.40
N ALA A 60 -1.06 -2.52 1.69
CA ALA A 60 0.03 -3.47 1.49
C ALA A 60 0.05 -4.03 0.06
N SER A 61 1.22 -4.41 -0.47
CA SER A 61 1.39 -4.99 -1.81
C SER A 61 0.70 -6.34 -1.93
N LYS A 62 0.47 -6.85 -3.15
CA LYS A 62 -0.13 -8.19 -3.32
C LYS A 62 0.73 -9.26 -2.68
N ARG A 63 2.05 -9.10 -2.75
CA ARG A 63 3.02 -10.01 -2.15
C ARG A 63 2.94 -9.99 -0.63
N PHE A 64 2.88 -8.82 -0.02
CA PHE A 64 2.77 -8.71 1.43
C PHE A 64 1.40 -9.22 1.93
N MET A 65 0.32 -8.87 1.22
CA MET A 65 -1.01 -9.41 1.52
C MET A 65 -1.09 -10.93 1.48
N ALA A 66 -0.39 -11.60 0.55
CA ALA A 66 -0.39 -13.05 0.48
C ALA A 66 0.17 -13.69 1.77
N VAL A 67 1.21 -13.08 2.34
CA VAL A 67 1.83 -13.54 3.60
C VAL A 67 0.92 -13.28 4.80
N LEU A 68 0.31 -12.09 4.87
CA LEU A 68 -0.65 -11.72 5.93
C LEU A 68 -1.89 -12.63 5.91
N GLN A 69 -2.44 -12.89 4.73
CA GLN A 69 -3.62 -13.76 4.57
C GLN A 69 -3.32 -15.21 4.90
N GLU A 70 -2.12 -15.70 4.57
CA GLU A 70 -1.69 -17.03 4.96
C GLU A 70 -1.52 -17.14 6.47
N ASP A 71 -0.91 -16.15 7.13
CA ASP A 71 -0.77 -16.14 8.60
C ASP A 71 -2.14 -16.20 9.28
N GLN A 72 -3.09 -15.39 8.81
CA GLN A 72 -4.46 -15.43 9.32
C GLN A 72 -5.15 -16.79 9.09
N ALA A 73 -4.88 -17.46 7.96
CA ALA A 73 -5.44 -18.78 7.67
C ALA A 73 -4.83 -19.90 8.52
N LEU A 74 -3.57 -19.75 8.93
CA LEU A 74 -2.86 -20.72 9.78
C LEU A 74 -3.12 -20.48 11.28
N THR A 75 -3.58 -19.29 11.67
CA THR A 75 -3.84 -18.93 13.07
C THR A 75 -5.08 -19.64 13.63
N LEU A 76 -5.04 -20.09 14.88
CA LEU A 76 -6.18 -20.75 15.53
C LEU A 76 -7.33 -19.76 15.85
N PRO A 77 -8.62 -20.15 15.76
CA PRO A 77 -9.72 -19.31 16.21
C PRO A 77 -9.54 -18.85 17.65
N GLY A 78 -9.44 -17.53 17.84
CA GLY A 78 -9.23 -16.91 19.14
C GLY A 78 -7.76 -16.59 19.47
N ASP A 79 -6.81 -17.08 18.66
CA ASP A 79 -5.40 -16.71 18.78
C ASP A 79 -5.11 -15.46 17.96
N GLN A 80 -4.09 -14.73 18.40
CA GLN A 80 -3.49 -13.64 17.64
C GLN A 80 -2.57 -14.23 16.57
N GLY A 81 -2.61 -13.68 15.35
CA GLY A 81 -1.63 -14.03 14.31
C GLY A 81 -0.22 -13.56 14.69
N TYR A 82 0.72 -13.63 13.75
CA TYR A 82 2.11 -13.25 14.01
C TYR A 82 2.27 -11.81 14.52
N LEU A 83 1.47 -10.89 13.96
CA LEU A 83 1.48 -9.49 14.38
C LEU A 83 0.59 -9.29 15.60
N ASP A 84 1.18 -8.93 16.74
CA ASP A 84 0.47 -8.54 17.95
C ASP A 84 0.48 -7.03 18.21
N TYR A 85 1.03 -6.22 17.29
CA TYR A 85 1.06 -4.75 17.30
C TYR A 85 0.83 -4.17 15.88
N ASP A 86 0.66 -2.86 15.74
CA ASP A 86 0.60 -2.20 14.43
C ASP A 86 2.01 -1.97 13.86
N PRO A 87 2.42 -2.66 12.77
CA PRO A 87 3.77 -2.56 12.24
C PRO A 87 4.08 -1.20 11.61
N ILE A 88 3.08 -0.40 11.21
CA ILE A 88 3.29 0.89 10.55
C ILE A 88 3.80 1.94 11.55
N CYS A 89 3.20 1.99 12.75
CA CYS A 89 3.66 2.85 13.85
C CYS A 89 4.61 2.14 14.83
N GLN A 90 4.88 0.85 14.61
CA GLN A 90 5.65 0.00 15.53
C GLN A 90 5.16 0.11 16.98
N CYS A 91 3.83 0.15 17.16
CA CYS A 91 3.24 0.54 18.42
C CYS A 91 2.00 -0.31 18.78
N GLN A 92 1.80 -0.50 20.08
CA GLN A 92 0.53 -0.99 20.64
C GLN A 92 -0.45 0.17 20.80
N ASP A 93 0.05 1.28 21.34
CA ASP A 93 -0.69 2.51 21.60
C ASP A 93 0.07 3.70 20.99
N TYR A 94 -0.70 4.72 20.61
CA TYR A 94 -0.22 6.03 20.18
C TYR A 94 -1.24 7.11 20.58
N GLN A 95 -0.83 8.37 20.61
CA GLN A 95 -1.74 9.49 20.86
C GLN A 95 -1.32 10.69 20.02
N ASN A 96 -2.16 11.05 19.05
CA ASN A 96 -1.91 12.17 18.13
C ASN A 96 -0.48 12.13 17.53
N LEU A 97 -0.10 10.98 16.98
CA LEU A 97 1.25 10.71 16.47
C LEU A 97 1.73 11.81 15.53
N VAL A 98 2.97 12.26 15.73
CA VAL A 98 3.56 13.37 14.98
C VAL A 98 4.70 12.87 14.09
N VAL A 99 4.49 12.88 12.78
CA VAL A 99 5.58 12.67 11.80
C VAL A 99 6.51 13.88 11.80
N THR A 100 7.79 13.64 12.08
CA THR A 100 8.83 14.67 12.08
C THR A 100 9.60 14.71 10.77
N ASN A 101 9.76 13.57 10.09
CA ASN A 101 10.47 13.51 8.82
C ASN A 101 10.03 12.32 7.96
N ILE A 102 10.02 12.50 6.63
CA ILE A 102 9.88 11.42 5.65
C ILE A 102 11.05 11.55 4.66
N THR A 103 11.88 10.51 4.56
CA THR A 103 13.04 10.51 3.65
C THR A 103 12.89 9.42 2.61
N ILE A 104 13.00 9.79 1.33
CA ILE A 104 13.13 8.82 0.23
C ILE A 104 14.62 8.48 0.05
N LEU A 105 14.98 7.23 0.35
CA LEU A 105 16.36 6.73 0.25
C LEU A 105 16.70 6.27 -1.18
N ALA A 106 15.73 5.66 -1.86
CA ALA A 106 15.84 5.23 -3.24
C ALA A 106 14.46 5.23 -3.90
N ASN A 107 14.39 5.56 -5.19
CA ASN A 107 13.17 5.48 -5.99
C ASN A 107 13.51 5.30 -7.47
N ASP A 108 12.91 4.30 -8.12
CA ASP A 108 12.99 4.09 -9.58
C ASP A 108 11.62 4.16 -10.28
N ASN A 109 10.60 4.70 -9.59
CA ASN A 109 9.19 4.76 -9.99
C ASN A 109 8.50 3.40 -10.14
N LYS A 110 9.15 2.30 -9.72
CA LYS A 110 8.56 0.97 -9.58
C LYS A 110 8.71 0.44 -8.16
N LYS A 111 9.81 0.79 -7.52
CA LYS A 111 10.17 0.48 -6.14
C LYS A 111 10.71 1.73 -5.49
N SER A 112 10.40 1.89 -4.21
CA SER A 112 11.01 2.92 -3.39
C SER A 112 11.38 2.36 -2.03
N ARG A 113 12.48 2.87 -1.46
CA ARG A 113 12.83 2.66 -0.06
C ARG A 113 12.77 4.01 0.64
N ALA A 114 12.10 4.05 1.78
CA ALA A 114 11.88 5.28 2.52
C ALA A 114 11.99 5.05 4.03
N THR A 115 12.24 6.11 4.79
CA THR A 115 12.11 6.12 6.23
C THR A 115 11.08 7.15 6.67
N VAL A 116 10.33 6.83 7.72
CA VAL A 116 9.45 7.78 8.40
C VAL A 116 9.87 7.86 9.85
N THR A 117 10.22 9.07 10.28
CA THR A 117 10.54 9.37 11.68
C THR A 117 9.36 10.09 12.31
N TYR A 118 8.95 9.65 13.50
CA TYR A 118 7.78 10.17 14.20
C TYR A 118 7.92 10.03 15.71
N ARG A 119 7.03 10.69 16.44
CA ARG A 119 6.78 10.45 17.86
C ARG A 119 5.40 9.83 18.00
N ALA A 120 5.31 8.68 18.66
CA ALA A 120 4.04 7.97 18.83
C ALA A 120 3.06 8.76 19.72
N PHE A 121 3.58 9.49 20.69
CA PHE A 121 2.83 10.39 21.56
C PHE A 121 3.30 11.83 21.32
N ASN A 122 2.37 12.76 21.15
CA ASN A 122 2.70 14.14 20.76
C ASN A 122 3.49 14.90 21.84
N ASP A 123 3.30 14.55 23.10
CA ASP A 123 3.91 15.13 24.30
C ASP A 123 5.22 14.45 24.71
N ASP A 124 5.55 13.30 24.12
CA ASP A 124 6.82 12.61 24.27
C ASP A 124 7.90 13.25 23.37
N SER A 125 9.17 13.05 23.76
CA SER A 125 10.36 13.36 22.96
C SER A 125 10.89 12.17 22.16
N ASP A 126 10.50 10.94 22.51
CA ASP A 126 11.04 9.73 21.88
C ASP A 126 10.67 9.66 20.40
N MET A 127 11.70 9.46 19.57
CA MET A 127 11.55 9.34 18.12
C MET A 127 11.75 7.89 17.69
N VAL A 128 10.79 7.39 16.94
CA VAL A 128 10.86 6.11 16.25
C VAL A 128 11.13 6.37 14.78
N THR A 129 11.96 5.53 14.15
CA THR A 129 12.17 5.56 12.70
C THR A 129 11.83 4.20 12.10
N THR A 130 10.83 4.17 11.24
CA THR A 130 10.40 2.96 10.52
C THR A 130 10.87 3.03 9.08
N THR A 131 11.45 1.94 8.58
CA THR A 131 11.85 1.83 7.18
C THR A 131 10.78 1.07 6.40
N PHE A 132 10.47 1.56 5.20
CA PHE A 132 9.50 0.97 4.29
C PHE A 132 10.18 0.60 2.98
N ASN A 133 9.86 -0.58 2.47
CA ASN A 133 9.96 -0.85 1.04
C ASN A 133 8.57 -0.67 0.42
N LEU A 134 8.50 0.06 -0.67
CA LEU A 134 7.29 0.35 -1.42
C LEU A 134 7.40 -0.23 -2.83
N VAL A 135 6.26 -0.65 -3.38
CA VAL A 135 6.16 -1.13 -4.76
C VAL A 135 4.98 -0.47 -5.47
N ALA A 136 5.20 -0.09 -6.72
CA ALA A 136 4.16 0.42 -7.59
C ALA A 136 3.41 -0.75 -8.24
N GLU A 137 2.11 -0.85 -7.99
CA GLU A 137 1.22 -1.78 -8.68
C GLU A 137 0.12 -0.98 -9.41
N ASN A 138 -0.04 -1.20 -10.71
CA ASN A 138 -1.06 -0.51 -11.52
C ASN A 138 -1.04 1.03 -11.39
N GLY A 139 0.13 1.63 -11.19
CA GLY A 139 0.27 3.09 -11.05
C GLY A 139 -0.02 3.65 -9.64
N HIS A 140 -0.13 2.79 -8.62
CA HIS A 140 -0.32 3.18 -7.22
C HIS A 140 0.77 2.56 -6.34
N TRP A 141 1.21 3.28 -5.31
CA TRP A 141 2.15 2.75 -4.32
C TRP A 141 1.44 1.85 -3.29
N PHE A 142 2.14 0.81 -2.90
CA PHE A 142 1.77 -0.09 -1.81
C PHE A 142 3.01 -0.38 -0.95
N ILE A 143 2.78 -0.66 0.34
CA ILE A 143 3.82 -1.14 1.26
C ILE A 143 4.17 -2.58 0.90
N ASP A 144 5.38 -2.83 0.41
CA ASP A 144 5.88 -4.19 0.11
C ASP A 144 6.56 -4.84 1.31
N ASP A 145 7.12 -4.02 2.20
CA ASP A 145 7.77 -4.48 3.43
C ASP A 145 7.88 -3.34 4.44
N ILE A 146 7.93 -3.73 5.71
CA ILE A 146 8.20 -2.85 6.85
C ILE A 146 9.39 -3.45 7.58
N PHE A 147 10.32 -2.62 8.00
CA PHE A 147 11.43 -3.06 8.85
C PHE A 147 11.21 -2.58 10.26
N ASP A 148 11.30 -3.50 11.21
CA ASP A 148 11.14 -3.22 12.65
C ASP A 148 12.30 -2.36 13.20
N ALA A 149 12.28 -2.09 14.51
CA ALA A 149 13.35 -1.35 15.18
C ALA A 149 14.74 -2.02 15.06
N SER A 150 14.78 -3.35 14.87
CA SER A 150 16.01 -4.13 14.69
C SER A 150 16.47 -4.21 13.22
N GLN A 151 15.72 -3.58 12.29
CA GLN A 151 15.89 -3.68 10.85
C GLN A 151 15.64 -5.08 10.27
N ALA A 152 14.88 -5.93 10.97
CA ALA A 152 14.36 -7.18 10.45
C ALA A 152 13.12 -6.90 9.56
N SER A 153 12.96 -7.69 8.49
CA SER A 153 11.80 -7.59 7.60
C SER A 153 10.59 -8.26 8.23
N VAL A 154 9.56 -7.46 8.52
CA VAL A 154 8.29 -7.95 9.06
C VAL A 154 7.65 -8.97 8.12
N ARG A 155 7.68 -8.73 6.80
CA ARG A 155 7.07 -9.66 5.84
C ARG A 155 7.82 -11.00 5.80
N ASP A 156 9.15 -10.98 5.83
CA ASP A 156 9.93 -12.21 5.80
C ASP A 156 9.78 -13.00 7.13
N ASP A 157 9.64 -12.31 8.26
CA ASP A 157 9.40 -12.95 9.55
C ASP A 157 8.03 -13.63 9.63
N ILE A 158 6.97 -13.00 9.10
CA ILE A 158 5.64 -13.63 9.00
C ILE A 158 5.71 -14.85 8.06
N ASP A 159 6.37 -14.74 6.90
CA ASP A 159 6.51 -15.87 5.95
C ASP A 159 7.31 -17.03 6.58
N ALA A 160 8.33 -16.72 7.40
CA ALA A 160 9.06 -17.72 8.16
C ALA A 160 8.18 -18.41 9.23
N ASN A 161 7.34 -17.65 9.93
CA ASN A 161 6.36 -18.20 10.87
C ASN A 161 5.37 -19.14 10.16
N ASN A 162 4.79 -18.69 9.05
CA ASN A 162 3.85 -19.49 8.26
C ASN A 162 4.48 -20.82 7.81
N LYS A 163 5.76 -20.77 7.38
CA LYS A 163 6.52 -21.99 7.05
C LYS A 163 6.67 -22.92 8.24
N ALA A 164 6.94 -22.40 9.42
CA ALA A 164 7.08 -23.21 10.63
C ALA A 164 5.75 -23.87 11.03
N LEU A 165 4.63 -23.13 11.00
CA LEU A 165 3.28 -23.65 11.32
C LEU A 165 2.88 -24.78 10.38
N ARG A 166 3.15 -24.64 9.06
CA ARG A 166 2.93 -25.71 8.08
C ARG A 166 3.70 -26.99 8.41
N ILE A 167 4.96 -26.88 8.84
CA ILE A 167 5.80 -28.05 9.15
C ILE A 167 5.30 -28.77 10.40
N LYS A 168 4.83 -28.01 11.40
CA LYS A 168 4.32 -28.60 12.65
C LYS A 168 2.95 -29.28 12.49
N GLY A 169 2.23 -29.00 11.40
CA GLY A 169 0.86 -29.50 11.23
C GLY A 169 -0.13 -28.86 12.19
N GLU A 170 0.19 -27.69 12.74
CA GLU A 170 -0.68 -26.87 13.61
C GLU A 170 -1.67 -26.05 12.75
N THR A 171 -2.22 -26.67 11.70
CA THR A 171 -3.18 -26.04 10.79
C THR A 171 -4.54 -26.71 10.97
N HIS A 172 -5.62 -25.94 10.89
CA HIS A 172 -7.00 -26.42 11.00
C HIS A 172 -7.36 -27.59 10.10
#